data_AF-A0A918VNG7-F1
#
_entry.id   AF-A0A918VNG7-F1
#
_cell.length_a   1.000
_cell.length_b   1.000
_cell.length_c   1.000
_cell.angle_alpha   90.00
_cell.angle_beta   90.00
_cell.angle_gamma   90.00
#
_symmetry.space_group_name_H-M   'P 1'
#
loop_
_entity.id
_entity.type
_entity.pdbx_description
1 polymer ?
#
loop_
_entity_poly.entity_id
_entity_poly.type
_entity_poly.pdbx_seq_one_letter_code
_entity_poly.pdbx_strand_id
1 'polypeptide(L)'
;MQIGSIIAIYFVVWWLCLFMVLPWGARSQSDAGEVTPGTEPGAPALFRIWRKLLITSVLAALLSVLLVWALGNPTLREYWR
;
A
#
# COMPACT_ATOMS: atom_id res chain seq x y z
N MET A 1 -2.53 -24.68 -6.02
CA MET A 1 -2.91 -23.32 -6.47
C MET A 1 -2.18 -23.04 -7.77
N GLN A 2 -2.88 -22.51 -8.77
CA GLN A 2 -2.23 -22.11 -10.03
C GLN A 2 -1.35 -20.88 -9.77
N ILE A 3 -0.15 -20.83 -10.38
CA ILE A 3 0.78 -19.70 -10.24
C ILE A 3 0.09 -18.38 -10.61
N GLY A 4 -0.77 -18.40 -11.64
CA GLY A 4 -1.58 -17.24 -12.02
C GLY A 4 -2.48 -16.71 -10.92
N SER A 5 -3.10 -17.57 -10.11
CA SER A 5 -3.95 -17.16 -8.98
C SER A 5 -3.14 -16.46 -7.89
N ILE A 6 -1.91 -16.93 -7.61
CA ILE A 6 -1.03 -16.31 -6.61
C ILE A 6 -0.62 -14.91 -7.07
N ILE A 7 -0.28 -14.74 -8.35
CA ILE A 7 0.06 -13.44 -8.93
C ILE A 7 -1.14 -12.48 -8.88
N ALA A 8 -2.33 -12.97 -9.22
CA ALA A 8 -3.55 -12.15 -9.17
C ALA A 8 -3.87 -11.67 -7.75
N ILE A 9 -3.76 -12.55 -6.75
CA ILE A 9 -3.93 -12.19 -5.33
C ILE A 9 -2.93 -11.10 -4.93
N TYR A 10 -1.64 -11.30 -5.24
CA TYR A 10 -0.61 -10.31 -4.93
C TYR A 10 -0.91 -8.97 -5.60
N PHE A 11 -1.31 -8.96 -6.87
CA PHE A 11 -1.63 -7.74 -7.60
C PHE A 11 -2.81 -6.96 -6.98
N VAL A 12 -3.89 -7.65 -6.61
CA VAL A 12 -5.05 -7.03 -5.95
C VAL A 12 -4.68 -6.50 -4.58
N VAL A 13 -3.99 -7.29 -3.76
CA VAL A 13 -3.53 -6.89 -2.42
C VAL A 13 -2.58 -5.69 -2.52
N TRP A 14 -1.67 -5.69 -3.49
CA TRP A 14 -0.75 -4.58 -3.73
C TRP A 14 -1.48 -3.29 -4.10
N TRP A 15 -2.49 -3.37 -4.97
CA TRP A 15 -3.34 -2.23 -5.32
C TRP A 15 -4.11 -1.67 -4.12
N LEU A 16 -4.67 -2.52 -3.27
CA LEU A 16 -5.35 -2.11 -2.05
C LEU A 16 -4.39 -1.41 -1.08
N CYS A 17 -3.17 -1.93 -0.92
CA CYS A 17 -2.13 -1.31 -0.10
C CYS A 17 -1.73 0.06 -0.65
N LEU A 18 -1.68 0.23 -1.97
CA LEU A 18 -1.33 1.49 -2.61
C LEU A 18 -2.33 2.58 -2.23
N PHE A 19 -3.63 2.27 -2.27
CA PHE A 19 -4.68 3.18 -1.81
C PHE A 19 -4.65 3.44 -0.30
N MET A 20 -4.28 2.44 0.49
CA MET A 20 -4.12 2.60 1.94
C MET A 20 -2.96 3.52 2.31
N VAL A 21 -1.86 3.49 1.55
CA VAL A 21 -0.63 4.28 1.81
C VAL A 21 -0.69 5.67 1.18
N LEU A 22 -1.50 5.88 0.13
CA LEU A 22 -1.70 7.18 -0.52
C LEU A 22 -1.97 8.36 0.44
N PRO A 23 -2.90 8.27 1.42
CA PRO A 23 -3.19 9.37 2.34
C PRO A 23 -2.04 9.69 3.30
N TRP A 24 -1.05 8.81 3.45
CA TRP A 24 0.09 9.10 4.32
C TRP A 24 0.98 10.20 3.75
N GLY A 25 1.20 11.23 4.59
CA GLY A 25 2.17 12.28 4.30
C GLY A 25 1.76 13.24 3.19
N ALA A 26 0.46 13.37 2.91
CA ALA A 26 -0.06 14.50 2.14
C ALA A 26 0.07 15.78 2.99
N ARG A 27 1.18 16.50 2.82
CA ARG A 27 1.38 17.85 3.37
C ARG A 27 1.61 18.83 2.22
N SER A 28 0.80 19.88 2.16
CA SER A 28 0.91 20.96 1.18
C SER A 28 2.00 21.97 1.58
N GLN A 29 2.45 22.79 0.64
CA GLN A 29 3.36 23.90 0.93
C GLN A 29 2.78 24.88 1.95
N SER A 30 1.45 25.10 1.93
CA SER A 30 0.76 25.92 2.94
C SER A 30 0.92 25.42 4.37
N ASP A 31 1.02 24.10 4.55
CA ASP A 31 1.21 23.45 5.86
C ASP A 31 2.68 23.46 6.32
N ALA A 32 3.61 23.78 5.41
CA ALA A 32 5.06 23.78 5.66
C ALA A 32 5.62 25.17 6.00
N GLY A 33 4.81 26.23 5.90
CA GLY A 33 5.19 27.60 6.28
C GLY A 33 6.06 28.36 5.27
N GLU A 34 6.60 27.68 4.26
CA GLU A 34 7.30 28.30 3.12
C GLU A 34 6.54 28.04 1.82
N VAL A 35 5.81 29.05 1.35
CA VAL A 35 5.19 29.04 0.02
C VAL A 35 6.11 29.81 -0.93
N THR A 36 6.73 29.09 -1.87
CA THR A 36 7.52 29.74 -2.92
C THR A 36 6.63 30.63 -3.79
N PRO A 37 6.95 31.93 -3.98
CA PRO A 37 6.13 32.83 -4.80
C PRO A 37 5.97 32.29 -6.22
N GLY A 38 4.72 32.18 -6.70
CA GLY A 38 4.39 31.62 -8.02
C GLY A 38 4.06 30.12 -8.03
N THR A 39 4.09 29.43 -6.88
CA THR A 39 3.65 28.04 -6.73
C THR A 39 2.26 27.98 -6.10
N GLU A 40 1.41 27.05 -6.56
CA GLU A 40 0.12 26.79 -5.91
C GLU A 40 0.32 26.37 -4.44
N PRO A 41 -0.36 27.01 -3.47
CA PRO A 41 -0.19 26.71 -2.04
C PRO A 41 -0.48 25.24 -1.67
N GLY A 42 -1.30 24.57 -2.48
CA GLY A 42 -1.65 23.15 -2.35
C GLY A 42 -0.62 22.18 -2.92
N ALA A 43 0.42 22.66 -3.62
CA ALA A 43 1.45 21.79 -4.19
C ALA A 43 2.18 21.01 -3.08
N PRO A 44 2.54 19.73 -3.29
CA PRO A 44 3.30 18.97 -2.31
C PRO A 44 4.69 19.58 -2.11
N ALA A 45 5.07 19.90 -0.88
CA ALA A 45 6.40 20.46 -0.58
C ALA A 45 7.54 19.48 -0.93
N LEU A 46 7.28 18.16 -0.82
CA LEU A 46 8.24 17.09 -1.12
C LEU A 46 7.54 15.91 -1.81
N PHE A 47 7.85 15.69 -3.08
CA PHE A 47 7.28 14.60 -3.88
C PHE A 47 7.98 13.25 -3.57
N ARG A 48 7.66 12.63 -2.43
CA ARG A 48 8.27 11.37 -1.96
C ARG A 48 7.54 10.11 -2.46
N ILE A 49 7.28 10.00 -3.77
CA ILE A 49 6.57 8.84 -4.36
C ILE A 49 7.31 7.52 -4.11
N TRP A 50 8.63 7.50 -4.24
CA TRP A 50 9.43 6.28 -4.05
C TRP A 50 9.25 5.64 -2.68
N ARG A 51 9.10 6.46 -1.63
CA ARG A 51 8.90 5.98 -0.27
C ARG A 51 7.52 5.34 -0.11
N LYS A 52 6.50 5.90 -0.75
CA LYS A 52 5.14 5.31 -0.76
C LYS A 52 5.14 3.96 -1.49
N LEU A 53 5.77 3.88 -2.66
CA LEU A 53 5.88 2.62 -3.41
C LEU A 53 6.60 1.52 -2.62
N LEU A 54 7.68 1.86 -1.91
CA LEU A 54 8.43 0.89 -1.11
C LEU A 54 7.61 0.38 0.08
N ILE A 55 6.93 1.29 0.80
CA ILE A 55 6.03 0.91 1.90
C ILE A 55 4.89 0.03 1.39
N THR A 56 4.25 0.40 0.28
CA THR A 56 3.18 -0.36 -0.36
C THR A 56 3.64 -1.78 -0.71
N SER A 57 4.80 -1.94 -1.33
CA SER A 57 5.31 -3.26 -1.72
C SER A 57 5.63 -4.15 -0.52
N VAL A 58 6.20 -3.59 0.56
CA VAL A 58 6.47 -4.36 1.79
C VAL A 58 5.17 -4.81 2.46
N LEU A 59 4.20 -3.91 2.60
CA LEU A 59 2.87 -4.23 3.15
C LEU A 59 2.16 -5.30 2.31
N ALA A 60 2.17 -5.13 0.99
CA ALA A 60 1.53 -6.06 0.06
C ALA A 60 2.16 -7.46 0.14
N ALA A 61 3.49 -7.54 0.20
CA ALA A 61 4.19 -8.82 0.34
C ALA A 61 3.82 -9.53 1.65
N LEU A 62 3.83 -8.82 2.78
CA LEU A 62 3.46 -9.38 4.08
C LEU A 62 2.01 -9.88 4.10
N LEU A 63 1.06 -9.07 3.63
CA LEU A 63 -0.35 -9.42 3.60
C LEU A 63 -0.64 -10.59 2.66
N SER A 64 0.00 -10.62 1.48
CA SER A 64 -0.19 -11.71 0.51
C SER A 64 0.35 -13.04 1.07
N VAL A 65 1.51 -13.01 1.72
CA VAL A 65 2.08 -14.20 2.38
C VAL A 65 1.17 -14.69 3.50
N LEU A 66 0.69 -13.79 4.36
CA LEU A 66 -0.21 -14.13 5.45
C LEU A 66 -1.53 -14.73 4.94
N LEU A 67 -2.09 -14.17 3.86
CA LEU A 67 -3.32 -14.64 3.25
C LEU A 67 -3.17 -16.05 2.65
N VAL A 68 -2.10 -16.28 1.89
CA VAL A 68 -1.81 -17.61 1.32
C VAL A 68 -1.56 -18.64 2.42
N TRP A 69 -0.85 -18.26 3.49
CA TRP A 69 -0.66 -19.12 4.66
C TRP A 69 -1.99 -19.45 5.35
N ALA A 70 -2.85 -18.46 5.59
CA ALA A 70 -4.14 -18.66 6.24
C ALA A 70 -5.05 -19.59 5.43
N LEU A 71 -5.10 -19.44 4.10
CA LEU A 71 -5.86 -20.32 3.21
C LEU A 71 -5.32 -21.76 3.18
N GLY A 72 -4.01 -21.92 3.37
CA GLY A 72 -3.34 -23.22 3.45
C GLY A 72 -3.47 -23.91 4.81
N ASN A 73 -3.79 -23.18 5.87
CA ASN A 73 -3.76 -23.70 7.23
C ASN A 73 -4.92 -24.70 7.49
N PRO A 74 -4.63 -25.94 7.90
CA PRO A 74 -5.66 -26.94 8.16
C PRO A 74 -6.53 -26.59 9.38
N THR A 75 -5.98 -25.98 10.43
CA THR A 75 -6.75 -25.67 11.65
C THR A 75 -7.81 -24.61 11.36
N LEU A 76 -7.47 -23.59 10.57
CA LEU A 76 -8.43 -22.56 10.15
C LEU A 76 -9.55 -23.17 9.29
N ARG A 77 -9.26 -24.17 8.47
CA ARG A 77 -10.29 -24.86 7.67
C ARG A 77 -11.24 -25.71 8.51
N GLU A 78 -10.74 -26.29 9.60
CA GLU A 78 -11.58 -27.01 10.56
C GLU A 78 -12.46 -26.07 11.39
N TYR A 79 -11.97 -24.88 11.76
CA TYR A 79 -12.76 -23.87 12.47
C TYR A 79 -13.96 -23.33 11.68
N TRP A 80 -13.86 -23.28 10.35
CA TRP A 80 -14.89 -22.72 9.47
C TRP A 80 -15.79 -23.77 8.80
N ARG A 81 -15.64 -25.05 9.17
CA ARG A 81 -16.55 -26.15 8.76
C ARG A 81 -17.70 -26.29 9.75
#